data_AF-A0A261C4Z4-F1
#
_entry.id   AF-A0A261C4Z4-F1
#
_cell.length_a   1.000
_cell.length_b   1.000
_cell.length_c   1.000
_cell.angle_alpha   90.00
_cell.angle_beta   90.00
_cell.angle_gamma   90.00
#
_symmetry.space_group_name_H-M   'P 1'
#
loop_
_entity.id
_entity.type
_entity.pdbx_description
1 polymer ?
#
loop_
_entity_poly.entity_id
_entity_poly.type
_entity_poly.pdbx_seq_one_letter_code
_entity_poly.pdbx_strand_id
1 'polypeptide(L)'
;MPSTSFLGYPSKSLEVCNGNWLKISDIISAECNTIVLVDTEFSGVNMNTLLKRWKSEKATTRMKVGLFQMKGLNLDEVFGDIEKVDVPKTTKRIFKLNYENSLDIDGGYDIKRHDGVIATIREPVIHNGTSITGMVVWRDWSTDEESFKYLTQRHPRKCKSILSRCLPLPYNSSRIYISLCSKRARNIIKYTSMKWKRTNSLSLVLNGLRPTTVMYSEYPLLSVYDYSQVKDLSYIERWNHQNVKIGDTTVVADTCVCTDTCAMVAYWKGELEGIRKCMEYSMEVFNCEVMNFTISSDAKSSDIHWLFQWMASRNTVFSTCSFYSNQVTSEDLNFMFQNIRFDSTVSIYGSPPNNYRRTPSLFLSHPTKRVEVQEGFWLKKIDLLSLNCSEVLLKNTRLSFKDMNCVLREWQVGKACQRMKFGIFYLKNQNPNHLFEGIEVIKVPKETVRMYQLNSKESVAVIEGFDIRRNDGVIATMSFFHETNRTRPFVQMVVWPDFSFEQEN
;
A
#
# COMPACT_ATOMS: atom_id res chain seq x y z
N MET A 1 -19.88 -22.31 -30.63
CA MET A 1 -19.99 -20.90 -30.20
C MET A 1 -18.61 -20.38 -29.84
N PRO A 2 -18.15 -19.23 -30.36
CA PRO A 2 -16.75 -18.83 -30.20
C PRO A 2 -16.48 -18.31 -28.78
N SER A 3 -15.47 -18.91 -28.15
CA SER A 3 -14.89 -18.56 -26.85
C SER A 3 -14.07 -17.28 -26.99
N THR A 4 -14.65 -16.14 -26.62
CA THR A 4 -13.94 -14.86 -26.55
C THR A 4 -13.10 -14.81 -25.29
N SER A 5 -11.81 -14.52 -25.43
CA SER A 5 -10.77 -14.59 -24.40
C SER A 5 -10.22 -13.20 -24.05
N PHE A 6 -9.71 -13.05 -22.84
CA PHE A 6 -9.54 -11.79 -22.08
C PHE A 6 -8.47 -10.83 -22.62
N LEU A 7 -7.44 -11.33 -23.32
CA LEU A 7 -6.23 -10.57 -23.67
C LEU A 7 -6.14 -10.15 -25.15
N GLY A 8 -7.25 -10.27 -25.90
CA GLY A 8 -7.30 -9.96 -27.34
C GLY A 8 -7.15 -8.47 -27.72
N TYR A 9 -6.59 -7.65 -26.82
CA TYR A 9 -6.30 -6.25 -27.07
C TYR A 9 -4.80 -6.07 -27.34
N PRO A 10 -4.42 -5.32 -28.39
CA PRO A 10 -3.03 -4.96 -28.64
C PRO A 10 -2.39 -4.26 -27.44
N SER A 11 -1.39 -4.88 -26.81
CA SER A 11 -0.50 -4.25 -25.83
C SER A 11 0.95 -4.42 -26.26
N LYS A 12 1.83 -3.48 -25.91
CA LYS A 12 3.27 -3.64 -26.17
C LYS A 12 3.86 -4.77 -25.34
N SER A 13 3.42 -4.94 -24.10
CA SER A 13 3.88 -6.03 -23.21
C SER A 13 2.76 -6.54 -22.29
N LEU A 14 2.89 -7.79 -21.88
CA LEU A 14 2.10 -8.45 -20.84
C LEU A 14 3.09 -9.08 -19.86
N GLU A 15 3.07 -8.64 -18.60
CA GLU A 15 3.94 -9.18 -17.56
C GLU A 15 3.08 -9.65 -16.38
N VAL A 16 3.21 -10.92 -16.01
CA VAL A 16 2.44 -11.52 -14.90
C VAL A 16 3.38 -12.28 -13.98
N CYS A 17 3.43 -11.86 -12.71
CA CYS A 17 4.13 -12.55 -11.64
C CYS A 17 3.12 -13.27 -10.72
N ASN A 18 3.47 -14.46 -10.24
CA ASN A 18 2.61 -15.33 -9.42
C ASN A 18 1.30 -15.69 -10.14
N GLY A 19 1.42 -16.10 -11.40
CA GLY A 19 0.33 -16.40 -12.31
C GLY A 19 -0.31 -17.79 -12.15
N ASN A 20 -0.28 -18.42 -10.98
CA ASN A 20 -0.88 -19.74 -10.73
C ASN A 20 -2.39 -19.83 -11.06
N TRP A 21 -3.06 -18.68 -11.14
CA TRP A 21 -4.48 -18.55 -11.49
C TRP A 21 -4.74 -18.45 -13.01
N LEU A 22 -3.70 -18.23 -13.82
CA LEU A 22 -3.85 -18.13 -15.27
C LEU A 22 -4.13 -19.49 -15.88
N LYS A 23 -4.99 -19.52 -16.90
CA LYS A 23 -5.16 -20.69 -17.77
C LYS A 23 -4.50 -20.41 -19.10
N ILE A 24 -4.05 -21.46 -19.78
CA ILE A 24 -3.44 -21.34 -21.11
C ILE A 24 -4.36 -20.65 -22.13
N SER A 25 -5.69 -20.82 -21.97
CA SER A 25 -6.71 -20.13 -22.78
C SER A 25 -6.67 -18.61 -22.65
N ASP A 26 -6.20 -18.09 -21.53
CA ASP A 26 -6.08 -16.66 -21.29
C ASP A 26 -4.90 -16.11 -22.11
N ILE A 27 -3.75 -16.78 -22.07
CA ILE A 27 -2.53 -16.38 -22.80
C ILE A 27 -2.63 -16.57 -24.31
N ILE A 28 -3.30 -17.63 -24.77
CA ILE A 28 -3.56 -17.87 -26.21
C ILE A 28 -4.22 -16.66 -26.89
N SER A 29 -4.94 -15.85 -26.11
CA SER A 29 -5.62 -14.67 -26.62
C SER A 29 -4.83 -13.38 -26.55
N ALA A 30 -3.64 -13.40 -25.97
CA ALA A 30 -2.84 -12.21 -25.76
C ALA A 30 -2.24 -11.73 -27.09
N GLU A 31 -2.71 -10.59 -27.60
CA GLU A 31 -2.12 -9.96 -28.78
C GLU A 31 -1.06 -8.93 -28.36
N CYS A 32 0.03 -9.42 -27.75
CA CYS A 32 1.12 -8.60 -27.20
C CYS A 32 2.44 -8.83 -27.94
N ASN A 33 3.31 -7.80 -28.01
CA ASN A 33 4.66 -7.98 -28.58
C ASN A 33 5.59 -8.72 -27.62
N THR A 34 5.47 -8.45 -26.33
CA THR A 34 6.26 -9.10 -25.28
C THR A 34 5.34 -9.80 -24.29
N ILE A 35 5.65 -11.04 -23.92
CA ILE A 35 4.94 -11.79 -22.89
C ILE A 35 5.95 -12.29 -21.86
N VAL A 36 5.77 -11.93 -20.59
CA VAL A 36 6.58 -12.40 -19.46
C VAL A 36 5.67 -13.06 -18.44
N LEU A 37 5.88 -14.34 -18.19
CA LEU A 37 5.11 -15.13 -17.24
C LEU A 37 6.04 -15.70 -16.17
N VAL A 38 5.81 -15.32 -14.92
CA VAL A 38 6.59 -15.71 -13.75
C VAL A 38 5.70 -16.42 -12.73
N ASP A 39 6.19 -17.54 -12.21
CA ASP A 39 5.51 -18.38 -11.22
C ASP A 39 4.09 -18.76 -11.64
N THR A 40 4.00 -19.51 -12.74
CA THR A 40 2.74 -20.06 -13.26
C THR A 40 2.65 -21.57 -13.02
N GLU A 41 1.43 -22.12 -12.95
CA GLU A 41 1.17 -23.56 -12.97
C GLU A 41 1.28 -24.17 -14.38
N PHE A 42 1.85 -23.44 -15.34
CA PHE A 42 1.95 -23.93 -16.71
C PHE A 42 2.95 -25.09 -16.78
N SER A 43 2.53 -26.14 -17.48
CA SER A 43 3.31 -27.34 -17.79
C SER A 43 3.84 -27.33 -19.23
N GLY A 44 4.70 -28.31 -19.57
CA GLY A 44 5.13 -28.54 -20.95
C GLY A 44 3.95 -28.70 -21.92
N VAL A 45 2.88 -29.37 -21.49
CA VAL A 45 1.62 -29.51 -22.23
C VAL A 45 0.95 -28.16 -22.54
N ASN A 46 0.98 -27.21 -21.59
CA ASN A 46 0.43 -25.88 -21.82
C ASN A 46 1.25 -25.12 -22.85
N MET A 47 2.57 -25.21 -22.77
CA MET A 47 3.48 -24.61 -23.76
C MET A 47 3.27 -25.23 -25.15
N ASN A 48 3.17 -26.56 -25.25
CA ASN A 48 2.85 -27.26 -26.50
C ASN A 48 1.54 -26.74 -27.12
N THR A 49 0.51 -26.53 -26.31
CA THR A 49 -0.78 -25.98 -26.75
C THR A 49 -0.61 -24.56 -27.32
N LEU A 50 0.16 -23.71 -26.63
CA LEU A 50 0.46 -22.35 -27.11
C LEU A 50 1.19 -22.39 -28.46
N LEU A 51 2.25 -23.19 -28.56
CA LEU A 51 3.07 -23.30 -29.77
C LEU A 51 2.28 -23.85 -30.96
N LYS A 52 1.44 -24.88 -30.76
CA LYS A 52 0.53 -25.39 -31.80
C LYS A 52 -0.39 -24.29 -32.33
N ARG A 53 -0.97 -23.49 -31.42
CA ARG A 53 -1.86 -22.40 -31.83
C ARG A 53 -1.12 -21.26 -32.51
N TRP A 54 0.06 -20.91 -32.02
CA TRP A 54 0.94 -19.94 -32.64
C TRP A 54 1.34 -20.38 -34.07
N LYS A 55 1.73 -21.66 -34.26
CA LYS A 55 2.05 -22.25 -35.57
C LYS A 55 0.88 -22.14 -36.57
N SER A 56 -0.35 -22.23 -36.09
CA SER A 56 -1.58 -22.11 -36.88
C SER A 56 -2.14 -20.69 -37.01
N GLU A 57 -1.41 -19.66 -36.53
CA GLU A 57 -1.84 -18.25 -36.51
C GLU A 57 -3.13 -17.99 -35.70
N LYS A 58 -3.42 -18.86 -34.73
CA LYS A 58 -4.62 -18.78 -33.88
C LYS A 58 -4.34 -18.23 -32.48
N ALA A 59 -3.09 -17.83 -32.20
CA ALA A 59 -2.66 -17.30 -30.91
C ALA A 59 -1.43 -16.40 -31.05
N THR A 60 -1.37 -15.36 -30.21
CA THR A 60 -0.16 -14.54 -29.94
C THR A 60 0.60 -14.13 -31.21
N THR A 61 -0.14 -13.76 -32.27
CA THR A 61 0.43 -13.60 -33.62
C THR A 61 1.40 -12.43 -33.74
N ARG A 62 1.24 -11.43 -32.86
CA ARG A 62 2.10 -10.24 -32.72
C ARG A 62 3.32 -10.44 -31.81
N MET A 63 3.43 -11.58 -31.13
CA MET A 63 4.52 -11.84 -30.19
C MET A 63 5.87 -11.82 -30.89
N LYS A 64 6.76 -10.97 -30.38
CA LYS A 64 8.17 -10.86 -30.76
C LYS A 64 9.05 -11.62 -29.78
N VAL A 65 8.75 -11.49 -28.48
CA VAL A 65 9.52 -12.08 -27.39
C VAL A 65 8.59 -12.66 -26.34
N GLY A 66 8.88 -13.88 -25.88
CA GLY A 66 8.24 -14.52 -24.74
C GLY A 66 9.29 -14.95 -23.72
N LEU A 67 9.04 -14.72 -22.43
CA LEU A 67 9.83 -15.23 -21.32
C LEU A 67 8.90 -16.00 -20.37
N PHE A 68 9.23 -17.25 -20.10
CA PHE A 68 8.37 -18.18 -19.37
C PHE A 68 9.16 -18.85 -18.26
N GLN A 69 8.76 -18.60 -17.01
CA GLN A 69 9.25 -19.29 -15.82
C GLN A 69 8.18 -20.29 -15.35
N MET A 70 8.54 -21.57 -15.35
CA MET A 70 7.65 -22.71 -15.16
C MET A 70 8.33 -23.76 -14.28
N LYS A 71 7.57 -24.52 -13.49
CA LYS A 71 8.12 -25.63 -12.69
C LYS A 71 8.19 -26.91 -13.52
N GLY A 72 9.36 -27.54 -13.56
CA GLY A 72 9.55 -28.86 -14.18
C GLY A 72 9.26 -28.92 -15.69
N LEU A 73 9.82 -27.98 -16.47
CA LEU A 73 9.59 -27.96 -17.91
C LEU A 73 10.25 -29.17 -18.60
N ASN A 74 9.44 -30.03 -19.21
CA ASN A 74 9.91 -31.14 -20.05
C ASN A 74 9.85 -30.76 -21.54
N LEU A 75 10.99 -30.73 -22.23
CA LEU A 75 11.05 -30.36 -23.65
C LEU A 75 10.38 -31.38 -24.57
N ASP A 76 10.33 -32.65 -24.19
CA ASP A 76 9.64 -33.68 -24.99
C ASP A 76 8.13 -33.43 -24.98
N GLU A 77 7.58 -32.95 -23.86
CA GLU A 77 6.17 -32.53 -23.80
C GLU A 77 5.93 -31.25 -24.59
N VAL A 78 6.86 -30.29 -24.54
CA VAL A 78 6.77 -29.02 -25.28
C VAL A 78 6.71 -29.27 -26.78
N PHE A 79 7.53 -30.20 -27.29
CA PHE A 79 7.71 -30.43 -28.73
C PHE A 79 7.10 -31.73 -29.26
N GLY A 80 6.42 -32.54 -28.44
CA GLY A 80 6.05 -33.92 -28.81
C GLY A 80 5.40 -34.11 -30.18
N ASP A 81 4.55 -33.18 -30.61
CA ASP A 81 3.92 -33.18 -31.95
C ASP A 81 4.28 -31.93 -32.79
N ILE A 82 5.39 -31.27 -32.48
CA ILE A 82 5.84 -30.05 -33.17
C ILE A 82 7.19 -30.34 -33.79
N GLU A 83 7.23 -30.31 -35.12
CA GLU A 83 8.49 -30.35 -35.87
C GLU A 83 9.37 -29.16 -35.47
N LYS A 84 10.57 -29.48 -34.98
CA LYS A 84 11.59 -28.54 -34.55
C LYS A 84 12.91 -28.84 -35.25
N VAL A 85 13.73 -27.82 -35.43
CA VAL A 85 15.11 -27.95 -35.92
C VAL A 85 16.05 -27.53 -34.79
N ASP A 86 16.97 -28.41 -34.43
CA ASP A 86 17.97 -28.12 -33.41
C ASP A 86 19.00 -27.14 -33.95
N VAL A 87 19.19 -26.02 -33.24
CA VAL A 87 20.19 -25.01 -33.57
C VAL A 87 21.38 -25.18 -32.63
N PRO A 88 22.59 -25.46 -33.15
CA PRO A 88 23.77 -25.64 -32.32
C PRO A 88 24.08 -24.42 -31.46
N LYS A 89 24.56 -24.62 -30.23
CA LYS A 89 24.98 -23.54 -29.33
C LYS A 89 26.12 -22.68 -29.89
N THR A 90 26.88 -23.19 -30.85
CA THR A 90 27.92 -22.44 -31.56
C THR A 90 27.36 -21.44 -32.57
N THR A 91 26.08 -21.58 -32.95
CA THR A 91 25.39 -20.65 -33.83
C THR A 91 24.88 -19.45 -33.03
N LYS A 92 25.50 -18.29 -33.27
CA LYS A 92 25.09 -17.02 -32.67
C LYS A 92 24.20 -16.25 -33.64
N ARG A 93 23.00 -15.87 -33.20
CA ARG A 93 22.08 -15.00 -33.96
C ARG A 93 21.73 -13.77 -33.16
N ILE A 94 21.77 -12.61 -33.80
CA ILE A 94 21.45 -11.33 -33.15
C ILE A 94 20.00 -10.99 -33.45
N PHE A 95 19.14 -11.02 -32.43
CA PHE A 95 17.75 -10.61 -32.53
C PHE A 95 17.60 -9.12 -32.23
N LYS A 96 17.26 -8.31 -33.22
CA LYS A 96 17.00 -6.88 -33.02
C LYS A 96 15.62 -6.67 -32.39
N LEU A 97 15.60 -6.18 -31.15
CA LEU A 97 14.38 -5.84 -30.42
C LEU A 97 13.81 -4.50 -30.93
N ASN A 98 14.69 -3.52 -31.16
CA ASN A 98 14.41 -2.20 -31.73
C ASN A 98 15.71 -1.63 -32.37
N TYR A 99 15.73 -0.33 -32.69
CA TYR A 99 16.86 0.33 -33.37
C TYR A 99 18.16 0.34 -32.54
N GLU A 100 18.06 0.28 -31.21
CA GLU A 100 19.20 0.43 -30.29
C GLU A 100 19.51 -0.86 -29.50
N ASN A 101 18.56 -1.78 -29.39
CA ASN A 101 18.66 -2.98 -28.56
C ASN A 101 18.65 -4.25 -29.40
N SER A 102 19.59 -5.14 -29.10
CA SER A 102 19.64 -6.48 -29.68
C SER A 102 19.93 -7.53 -28.61
N LEU A 103 19.50 -8.76 -28.87
CA LEU A 103 19.67 -9.90 -28.00
C LEU A 103 20.45 -10.98 -28.73
N ASP A 104 21.56 -11.42 -28.15
CA ASP A 104 22.29 -12.57 -28.64
C ASP A 104 21.54 -13.86 -28.29
N ILE A 105 21.22 -14.63 -29.33
CA ILE A 105 20.53 -15.91 -29.25
C ILE A 105 21.52 -16.99 -29.69
N ASP A 106 22.02 -17.72 -28.70
CA ASP A 106 22.90 -18.86 -28.89
C ASP A 106 22.08 -20.16 -28.84
N GLY A 107 22.11 -20.91 -29.95
CA GLY A 107 21.42 -22.21 -30.08
C GLY A 107 19.89 -22.19 -29.91
N GLY A 108 19.33 -23.31 -29.48
CA GLY A 108 17.90 -23.50 -29.19
C GLY A 108 17.18 -24.37 -30.22
N TYR A 109 15.86 -24.23 -30.28
CA TYR A 109 14.98 -25.02 -31.12
C TYR A 109 14.17 -24.11 -32.03
N ASP A 110 14.36 -24.24 -33.34
CA ASP A 110 13.62 -23.48 -34.33
C ASP A 110 12.31 -24.21 -34.67
N ILE A 111 11.21 -23.48 -34.60
CA ILE A 111 9.90 -23.92 -35.06
C ILE A 111 9.41 -22.99 -36.16
N LYS A 112 8.81 -23.57 -37.19
CA LYS A 112 8.29 -22.83 -38.35
C LYS A 112 6.77 -22.72 -38.30
N ARG A 113 6.25 -21.50 -38.35
CA ARG A 113 4.83 -21.17 -38.50
C ARG A 113 4.36 -21.40 -39.95
N HIS A 114 3.06 -21.56 -40.17
CA HIS A 114 2.52 -21.86 -41.51
C HIS A 114 2.79 -20.76 -42.55
N ASP A 115 2.82 -19.49 -42.14
CA ASP A 115 3.24 -18.35 -42.97
C ASP A 115 4.75 -18.28 -43.25
N GLY A 116 5.51 -19.24 -42.74
CA GLY A 116 6.96 -19.33 -42.92
C GLY A 116 7.78 -18.58 -41.87
N VAL A 117 7.15 -17.85 -40.94
CA VAL A 117 7.84 -17.16 -39.85
C VAL A 117 8.48 -18.18 -38.90
N ILE A 118 9.73 -17.94 -38.54
CA ILE A 118 10.50 -18.82 -37.66
C ILE A 118 10.48 -18.24 -36.25
N ALA A 119 10.34 -19.10 -35.25
CA ALA A 119 10.60 -18.75 -33.86
C ALA A 119 11.66 -19.68 -33.27
N THR A 120 12.52 -19.14 -32.42
CA THR A 120 13.50 -19.93 -31.67
C THR A 120 13.11 -19.97 -30.20
N ILE A 121 13.07 -21.17 -29.66
CA ILE A 121 12.87 -21.42 -28.23
C ILE A 121 14.22 -21.79 -27.64
N ARG A 122 14.67 -21.05 -26.64
CA ARG A 122 15.96 -21.29 -25.98
C ARG A 122 15.86 -22.51 -25.07
N GLU A 123 16.97 -23.23 -24.96
CA GLU A 123 17.12 -24.24 -23.92
C GLU A 123 16.82 -23.63 -22.54
N PRO A 124 16.00 -24.29 -21.72
CA PRO A 124 15.61 -23.76 -20.43
C PRO A 124 16.80 -23.75 -19.47
N VAL A 125 16.97 -22.64 -18.75
CA VAL A 125 17.90 -22.55 -17.62
C VAL A 125 17.17 -23.02 -16.38
N ILE A 126 17.73 -23.98 -15.66
CA ILE A 126 17.15 -24.53 -14.43
C ILE A 126 17.81 -23.86 -13.23
N HIS A 127 17.01 -23.24 -12.37
CA HIS A 127 17.45 -22.67 -11.11
C HIS A 127 16.49 -23.07 -9.99
N ASN A 128 16.98 -23.71 -8.92
CA ASN A 128 16.20 -24.15 -7.76
C ASN A 128 14.90 -24.91 -8.12
N GLY A 129 14.96 -25.83 -9.08
CA GLY A 129 13.82 -26.62 -9.54
C GLY A 129 12.82 -25.89 -10.45
N THR A 130 13.11 -24.64 -10.82
CA THR A 130 12.31 -23.84 -11.75
C THR A 130 13.04 -23.68 -13.07
N SER A 131 12.33 -23.83 -14.18
CA SER A 131 12.85 -23.73 -15.54
C SER A 131 12.46 -22.38 -16.15
N ILE A 132 13.43 -21.65 -16.70
CA ILE A 132 13.21 -20.39 -17.40
C ILE A 132 13.56 -20.60 -18.87
N THR A 133 12.61 -20.40 -19.77
CA THR A 133 12.83 -20.45 -21.22
C THR A 133 12.37 -19.16 -21.91
N GLY A 134 13.07 -18.79 -22.97
CA GLY A 134 12.74 -17.64 -23.81
C GLY A 134 12.36 -18.09 -25.23
N MET A 135 11.40 -17.42 -25.83
CA MET A 135 11.00 -17.58 -27.24
C MET A 135 11.19 -16.26 -27.97
N VAL A 136 11.81 -16.28 -29.16
CA VAL A 136 11.95 -15.11 -30.04
C VAL A 136 11.38 -15.41 -31.41
N VAL A 137 10.74 -14.43 -32.05
CA VAL A 137 10.09 -14.60 -33.36
C VAL A 137 10.80 -13.76 -34.43
N TRP A 138 11.47 -14.45 -35.36
CA TRP A 138 12.24 -13.88 -36.45
C TRP A 138 11.31 -13.46 -37.60
N ARG A 139 10.86 -12.20 -37.56
CA ARG A 139 10.18 -11.54 -38.68
C ARG A 139 10.94 -10.25 -39.00
N ASP A 140 10.91 -9.85 -40.27
CA ASP A 140 11.48 -8.57 -40.71
C ASP A 140 10.54 -7.44 -40.28
N TRP A 141 10.75 -6.91 -39.07
CA TRP A 141 9.91 -5.88 -38.47
C TRP A 141 10.25 -4.46 -38.96
N SER A 142 11.13 -4.33 -39.95
CA SER A 142 11.57 -3.04 -40.52
C SER A 142 10.51 -2.35 -41.39
N THR A 143 9.48 -3.08 -41.83
CA THR A 143 8.43 -2.58 -42.73
C THR A 143 7.07 -2.34 -42.06
N ASP A 144 6.88 -2.75 -40.79
CA ASP A 144 5.67 -2.49 -39.99
C ASP A 144 5.65 -1.04 -39.43
N GLU A 145 6.04 -0.08 -40.27
CA GLU A 145 5.95 1.36 -40.05
C GLU A 145 4.56 1.89 -40.48
N GLU A 146 3.50 1.09 -40.27
CA GLU A 146 2.12 1.57 -40.39
C GLU A 146 1.82 2.55 -39.24
N SER A 147 2.20 3.80 -39.50
CA SER A 147 1.50 5.01 -39.10
C SER A 147 0.98 5.03 -37.65
N PHE A 148 1.79 5.60 -36.77
CA PHE A 148 1.33 6.28 -35.57
C PHE A 148 0.36 7.43 -35.93
N LYS A 149 -0.90 7.10 -36.24
CA LYS A 149 -2.00 8.06 -36.33
C LYS A 149 -3.27 7.47 -35.72
N TYR A 150 -3.89 8.30 -34.88
CA TYR A 150 -5.15 8.11 -34.18
C TYR A 150 -6.20 7.33 -34.99
N LEU A 151 -6.72 6.25 -34.40
CA LEU A 151 -8.07 5.75 -34.72
C LEU A 151 -8.89 5.64 -33.43
N THR A 152 -9.60 6.74 -33.18
CA THR A 152 -10.80 6.83 -32.36
C THR A 152 -11.98 6.08 -33.00
N GLN A 153 -12.77 5.42 -32.12
CA GLN A 153 -14.21 5.10 -32.19
C GLN A 153 -14.70 3.64 -32.41
N ARG A 154 -15.59 3.24 -31.47
CA ARG A 154 -16.91 2.53 -31.57
C ARG A 154 -16.92 1.12 -32.22
N HIS A 155 -17.56 0.05 -31.72
CA HIS A 155 -18.75 -0.16 -30.87
C HIS A 155 -18.79 -1.64 -30.33
N PRO A 156 -19.77 -2.05 -29.49
CA PRO A 156 -19.62 -3.10 -28.48
C PRO A 156 -20.38 -4.41 -28.78
N ARG A 157 -20.00 -5.50 -28.10
CA ARG A 157 -20.89 -6.44 -27.36
C ARG A 157 -20.06 -7.59 -26.76
N LYS A 158 -20.42 -8.04 -25.55
CA LYS A 158 -19.86 -9.18 -24.74
C LYS A 158 -18.55 -8.98 -23.94
N CYS A 159 -18.58 -8.17 -22.87
CA CYS A 159 -17.68 -8.43 -21.71
C CYS A 159 -18.41 -8.16 -20.39
N LYS A 160 -19.40 -9.01 -20.07
CA LYS A 160 -20.01 -9.05 -18.73
C LYS A 160 -19.55 -10.28 -17.91
N SER A 161 -19.09 -11.37 -18.55
CA SER A 161 -18.83 -12.65 -17.85
C SER A 161 -17.36 -12.96 -17.52
N ILE A 162 -16.39 -12.26 -18.11
CA ILE A 162 -14.96 -12.63 -18.01
C ILE A 162 -14.26 -11.83 -16.91
N LEU A 163 -14.52 -10.53 -16.83
CA LEU A 163 -13.93 -9.69 -15.77
C LEU A 163 -14.45 -10.02 -14.37
N SER A 164 -15.63 -10.64 -14.22
CA SER A 164 -16.10 -11.17 -12.94
C SER A 164 -15.27 -12.37 -12.44
N ARG A 165 -14.53 -13.04 -13.33
CA ARG A 165 -13.66 -14.19 -13.01
C ARG A 165 -12.20 -13.80 -12.74
N CYS A 166 -11.75 -12.66 -13.25
CA CYS A 166 -10.37 -12.14 -13.08
C CYS A 166 -10.19 -11.22 -11.85
N LEU A 167 -11.22 -11.05 -11.01
CA LEU A 167 -11.17 -10.18 -9.83
C LEU A 167 -10.57 -10.77 -8.54
N PRO A 168 -10.36 -12.09 -8.37
CA PRO A 168 -9.54 -12.58 -7.27
C PRO A 168 -8.05 -12.44 -7.63
N LEU A 169 -7.62 -11.24 -8.05
CA LEU A 169 -6.20 -10.92 -8.11
C LEU A 169 -5.69 -10.74 -6.68
N PRO A 170 -4.65 -11.45 -6.24
CA PRO A 170 -4.14 -11.37 -4.87
C PRO A 170 -3.49 -10.03 -4.53
N TYR A 171 -3.14 -9.19 -5.52
CA TYR A 171 -2.42 -7.92 -5.30
C TYR A 171 -3.25 -6.71 -5.74
N ASN A 172 -3.46 -5.75 -4.82
CA ASN A 172 -4.25 -4.54 -5.07
C ASN A 172 -3.59 -3.61 -6.11
N SER A 173 -2.26 -3.60 -6.16
CA SER A 173 -1.47 -2.90 -7.18
C SER A 173 -1.81 -3.39 -8.60
N SER A 174 -1.95 -4.69 -8.84
CA SER A 174 -2.38 -5.24 -10.14
C SER A 174 -3.70 -4.65 -10.65
N ARG A 175 -4.61 -4.28 -9.74
CA ARG A 175 -5.90 -3.70 -10.12
C ARG A 175 -5.79 -2.25 -10.56
N ILE A 176 -4.91 -1.45 -9.94
CA ILE A 176 -4.72 -0.06 -10.39
C ILE A 176 -4.17 -0.03 -11.81
N TYR A 177 -3.22 -0.92 -12.14
CA TYR A 177 -2.70 -1.07 -13.49
C TYR A 177 -3.78 -1.43 -14.50
N ILE A 178 -4.59 -2.45 -14.21
CA ILE A 178 -5.71 -2.88 -15.06
C ILE A 178 -6.74 -1.74 -15.25
N SER A 179 -6.98 -0.94 -14.20
CA SER A 179 -7.90 0.19 -14.27
C SER A 179 -7.44 1.28 -15.26
N LEU A 180 -6.12 1.43 -15.45
CA LEU A 180 -5.51 2.40 -16.34
C LEU A 180 -5.53 1.96 -17.80
N CYS A 181 -5.62 0.65 -18.08
CA CYS A 181 -5.67 0.11 -19.45
C CYS A 181 -6.96 0.48 -20.20
N SER A 182 -8.11 0.61 -19.51
CA SER A 182 -9.35 1.05 -20.16
C SER A 182 -10.43 1.54 -19.18
N LYS A 183 -11.30 2.45 -19.66
CA LYS A 183 -12.51 2.90 -18.93
C LYS A 183 -13.42 1.73 -18.52
N ARG A 184 -13.47 0.68 -19.34
CA ARG A 184 -14.28 -0.51 -19.05
C ARG A 184 -13.73 -1.31 -17.89
N ALA A 185 -12.42 -1.57 -17.89
CA ALA A 185 -11.74 -2.29 -16.81
C ALA A 185 -11.87 -1.54 -15.47
N ARG A 186 -11.68 -0.21 -15.49
CA ARG A 186 -11.95 0.67 -14.35
C ARG A 186 -13.34 0.51 -13.78
N ASN A 187 -14.38 0.63 -14.61
CA ASN A 187 -15.76 0.49 -14.17
C ASN A 187 -16.03 -0.89 -13.54
N ILE A 188 -15.41 -1.94 -14.06
CA ILE A 188 -15.60 -3.28 -13.52
C ILE A 188 -14.96 -3.40 -12.14
N ILE A 189 -13.73 -2.92 -11.95
CA ILE A 189 -13.10 -2.89 -10.62
C ILE A 189 -13.98 -2.12 -9.63
N LYS A 190 -14.46 -0.94 -10.04
CA LYS A 190 -15.35 -0.06 -9.26
C LYS A 190 -16.65 -0.73 -8.81
N TYR A 191 -17.30 -1.49 -9.69
CA TYR A 191 -18.64 -2.04 -9.42
C TYR A 191 -18.67 -3.49 -8.94
N THR A 192 -17.59 -4.26 -9.11
CA THR A 192 -17.69 -5.72 -8.92
C THR A 192 -17.32 -6.20 -7.51
N SER A 193 -16.64 -5.39 -6.70
CA SER A 193 -16.28 -5.82 -5.35
C SER A 193 -16.91 -4.94 -4.29
N MET A 194 -17.95 -5.51 -3.67
CA MET A 194 -18.58 -4.94 -2.47
C MET A 194 -17.66 -4.96 -1.24
N LYS A 195 -16.60 -5.79 -1.24
CA LYS A 195 -15.64 -5.88 -0.13
C LYS A 195 -14.86 -4.57 0.06
N TRP A 196 -14.47 -3.89 -1.02
CA TRP A 196 -13.66 -2.66 -0.93
C TRP A 196 -14.42 -1.48 -0.33
N LYS A 197 -15.74 -1.42 -0.55
CA LYS A 197 -16.60 -0.34 -0.05
C LYS A 197 -16.69 -0.30 1.47
N ARG A 198 -16.36 -1.40 2.15
CA ARG A 198 -16.49 -1.55 3.60
C ARG A 198 -15.17 -1.48 4.34
N THR A 199 -14.06 -1.54 3.62
CA THR A 199 -12.73 -1.56 4.22
C THR A 199 -12.16 -0.15 4.14
N ASN A 200 -12.00 0.52 5.29
CA ASN A 200 -11.32 1.81 5.45
C ASN A 200 -9.81 1.68 5.16
N SER A 201 -9.46 1.13 4.00
CA SER A 201 -8.12 0.63 3.68
C SER A 201 -7.33 1.55 2.78
N LEU A 202 -7.94 2.57 2.16
CA LEU A 202 -7.13 3.56 1.44
C LEU A 202 -6.42 4.48 2.43
N SER A 203 -5.14 4.69 2.16
CA SER A 203 -4.32 5.62 2.91
C SER A 203 -3.48 6.50 1.99
N LEU A 204 -3.12 7.68 2.49
CA LEU A 204 -2.17 8.58 1.86
C LEU A 204 -0.92 8.69 2.72
N VAL A 205 0.23 8.41 2.12
CA VAL A 205 1.56 8.66 2.71
C VAL A 205 2.13 9.89 2.02
N LEU A 206 1.99 11.05 2.68
CA LEU A 206 2.51 12.34 2.21
C LEU A 206 3.98 12.45 2.60
N ASN A 207 4.86 12.50 1.60
CA ASN A 207 6.31 12.55 1.72
C ASN A 207 6.87 13.83 1.09
N GLY A 208 8.06 14.27 1.49
CA GLY A 208 8.73 15.42 0.85
C GLY A 208 9.92 15.04 -0.05
N LEU A 209 10.79 14.15 0.43
CA LEU A 209 11.98 13.65 -0.28
C LEU A 209 11.69 12.37 -1.08
N ARG A 210 10.71 11.59 -0.62
CA ARG A 210 10.22 10.40 -1.30
C ARG A 210 8.93 10.74 -2.05
N PRO A 211 8.58 9.99 -3.10
CA PRO A 211 7.29 10.18 -3.74
C PRO A 211 6.12 9.98 -2.76
N THR A 212 5.19 10.91 -2.78
CA THR A 212 3.92 10.79 -2.06
C THR A 212 3.11 9.65 -2.67
N THR A 213 2.57 8.76 -1.84
CA THR A 213 1.99 7.50 -2.31
C THR A 213 0.60 7.25 -1.75
N VAL A 214 -0.33 6.89 -2.62
CA VAL A 214 -1.64 6.35 -2.25
C VAL A 214 -1.50 4.84 -2.08
N MET A 215 -1.90 4.34 -0.91
CA MET A 215 -1.84 2.91 -0.58
C MET A 215 -3.24 2.34 -0.45
N TYR A 216 -3.34 1.03 -0.61
CA TYR A 216 -4.45 0.22 -0.15
C TYR A 216 -3.94 -0.81 0.85
N SER A 217 -4.33 -0.67 2.12
CA SER A 217 -3.74 -1.41 3.24
C SER A 217 -2.21 -1.22 3.23
N GLU A 218 -1.44 -2.29 3.18
CA GLU A 218 0.03 -2.24 3.15
C GLU A 218 0.61 -2.16 1.73
N TYR A 219 -0.25 -2.12 0.69
CA TYR A 219 0.19 -2.18 -0.71
C TYR A 219 0.13 -0.80 -1.37
N PRO A 220 1.24 -0.30 -1.94
CA PRO A 220 1.22 0.94 -2.70
C PRO A 220 0.45 0.77 -4.02
N LEU A 221 -0.27 1.82 -4.40
CA LEU A 221 -1.04 1.88 -5.64
C LEU A 221 -0.39 2.85 -6.63
N LEU A 222 -0.41 4.14 -6.30
CA LEU A 222 0.08 5.23 -7.14
C LEU A 222 0.98 6.12 -6.31
N SER A 223 2.19 6.31 -6.80
CA SER A 223 3.21 7.21 -6.27
C SER A 223 3.33 8.41 -7.20
N VAL A 224 3.46 9.61 -6.62
CA VAL A 224 3.58 10.87 -7.33
C VAL A 224 5.00 11.36 -7.20
N TYR A 225 5.64 11.59 -8.34
CA TYR A 225 6.98 12.17 -8.41
C TYR A 225 6.93 13.48 -9.18
N ASP A 226 7.58 14.52 -8.66
CA ASP A 226 7.66 15.81 -9.33
C ASP A 226 8.75 15.78 -10.41
N TYR A 227 8.37 16.06 -11.66
CA TYR A 227 9.26 16.10 -12.81
C TYR A 227 10.43 17.09 -12.62
N SER A 228 10.19 18.19 -11.90
CA SER A 228 11.21 19.22 -11.65
C SER A 228 12.35 18.75 -10.74
N GLN A 229 12.15 17.67 -9.98
CA GLN A 229 13.17 17.10 -9.10
C GLN A 229 14.04 16.04 -9.80
N VAL A 230 13.75 15.70 -11.07
CA VAL A 230 14.56 14.76 -11.84
C VAL A 230 15.78 15.49 -12.41
N LYS A 231 16.93 15.32 -11.75
CA LYS A 231 18.19 15.98 -12.14
C LYS A 231 18.77 15.50 -13.48
N ASP A 232 18.34 14.32 -13.96
CA ASP A 232 18.82 13.73 -15.21
C ASP A 232 17.65 13.15 -16.02
N LEU A 233 17.20 13.91 -17.01
CA LEU A 233 16.14 13.50 -17.94
C LEU A 233 16.54 12.29 -18.78
N SER A 234 17.85 12.02 -18.95
CA SER A 234 18.32 10.84 -19.66
C SER A 234 18.06 9.54 -18.89
N TYR A 235 17.75 9.63 -17.57
CA TYR A 235 17.23 8.50 -16.79
C TYR A 235 15.76 8.23 -17.11
N ILE A 236 14.96 9.27 -17.39
CA ILE A 236 13.57 9.13 -17.86
C ILE A 236 13.52 8.64 -19.32
N GLU A 237 14.54 8.86 -20.13
CA GLU A 237 14.50 8.36 -21.52
C GLU A 237 14.90 6.88 -21.66
N ARG A 238 15.58 6.30 -20.65
CA ARG A 238 16.12 4.93 -20.68
C ARG A 238 15.18 3.82 -20.20
N TRP A 239 14.14 4.14 -19.42
CA TRP A 239 13.18 3.16 -18.92
C TRP A 239 11.88 3.15 -19.75
N ASN A 240 11.11 2.06 -19.69
CA ASN A 240 9.97 1.79 -20.57
C ASN A 240 8.72 2.59 -20.17
N HIS A 241 8.82 3.90 -20.23
CA HIS A 241 7.80 4.86 -19.81
C HIS A 241 6.51 4.69 -20.60
N GLN A 242 5.40 4.56 -19.88
CA GLN A 242 4.07 4.46 -20.48
C GLN A 242 3.29 5.75 -20.23
N ASN A 243 2.64 6.24 -21.29
CA ASN A 243 1.64 7.29 -21.14
C ASN A 243 0.37 6.66 -20.59
N VAL A 244 0.05 6.98 -19.34
CA VAL A 244 -1.15 6.50 -18.64
C VAL A 244 -2.13 7.65 -18.41
N LYS A 245 -3.42 7.34 -18.47
CA LYS A 245 -4.48 8.33 -18.25
C LYS A 245 -5.04 8.24 -16.84
N ILE A 246 -4.60 9.16 -15.98
CA ILE A 246 -5.06 9.31 -14.60
C ILE A 246 -6.10 10.44 -14.58
N GLY A 247 -7.37 10.06 -14.45
CA GLY A 247 -8.49 10.98 -14.60
C GLY A 247 -8.64 11.45 -16.05
N ASP A 248 -8.54 12.76 -16.25
CA ASP A 248 -8.52 13.46 -17.53
C ASP A 248 -7.12 13.74 -18.05
N THR A 249 -6.10 13.68 -17.19
CA THR A 249 -4.70 13.97 -17.53
C THR A 249 -3.97 12.72 -18.02
N THR A 250 -3.15 12.89 -19.06
CA THR A 250 -2.21 11.86 -19.50
C THR A 250 -0.84 12.21 -18.93
N VAL A 251 -0.25 11.27 -18.20
CA VAL A 251 1.04 11.44 -17.55
C VAL A 251 1.97 10.29 -17.94
N VAL A 252 3.26 10.57 -17.89
CA VAL A 252 4.28 9.55 -17.99
C VAL A 252 4.28 8.79 -16.66
N ALA A 253 4.28 7.47 -16.73
CA ALA A 253 4.43 6.62 -15.56
C ALA A 253 5.36 5.45 -15.83
N ASP A 254 5.99 4.97 -14.77
CA ASP A 254 6.80 3.77 -14.76
C ASP A 254 6.42 2.88 -13.57
N THR A 255 6.74 1.59 -13.66
CA THR A 255 6.59 0.64 -12.57
C THR A 255 7.91 0.59 -11.82
N CYS A 256 8.00 1.24 -10.66
CA CYS A 256 9.22 1.19 -9.88
C CYS A 256 9.29 -0.13 -9.10
N VAL A 257 10.37 -0.88 -9.31
CA VAL A 257 10.72 -2.08 -8.53
C VAL A 257 11.59 -1.72 -7.31
N CYS A 258 11.67 -0.42 -6.98
CA CYS A 258 12.66 0.12 -6.03
C CYS A 258 12.39 -0.17 -4.54
N THR A 259 11.31 -0.88 -4.20
CA THR A 259 11.07 -1.41 -2.86
C THR A 259 10.36 -2.75 -3.00
N ASP A 260 10.31 -3.58 -1.96
CA ASP A 260 9.64 -4.90 -1.93
C ASP A 260 8.11 -4.87 -2.24
N THR A 261 7.62 -3.73 -2.75
CA THR A 261 6.27 -3.46 -3.20
C THR A 261 6.28 -2.71 -4.54
N CYS A 262 5.75 -3.32 -5.61
CA CYS A 262 5.60 -2.67 -6.92
C CYS A 262 4.52 -1.57 -6.89
N ALA A 263 4.94 -0.31 -6.93
CA ALA A 263 4.07 0.85 -7.08
C ALA A 263 4.18 1.43 -8.49
N MET A 264 3.09 1.99 -9.03
CA MET A 264 3.20 2.84 -10.22
C MET A 264 3.69 4.21 -9.81
N VAL A 265 4.80 4.68 -10.39
CA VAL A 265 5.26 6.05 -10.20
C VAL A 265 4.78 6.87 -11.39
N ALA A 266 3.89 7.83 -11.13
CA ALA A 266 3.42 8.80 -12.10
C ALA A 266 4.19 10.11 -11.93
N TYR A 267 4.69 10.65 -13.03
CA TYR A 267 5.48 11.87 -13.06
C TYR A 267 4.60 13.06 -13.41
N TRP A 268 4.62 14.09 -12.57
CA TRP A 268 3.74 15.25 -12.68
C TRP A 268 4.53 16.56 -12.76
N LYS A 269 4.02 17.51 -13.56
CA LYS A 269 4.53 18.89 -13.64
C LYS A 269 3.90 19.77 -12.56
N GLY A 270 4.04 19.32 -11.31
CA GLY A 270 3.39 19.91 -10.14
C GLY A 270 2.95 18.82 -9.16
N GLU A 271 3.66 18.71 -8.05
CA GLU A 271 3.45 17.66 -7.04
C GLU A 271 2.01 17.62 -6.50
N LEU A 272 1.48 18.77 -6.05
CA LEU A 272 0.13 18.85 -5.48
C LEU A 272 -0.99 18.45 -6.44
N GLU A 273 -0.88 18.82 -7.71
CA GLU A 273 -1.85 18.41 -8.73
C GLU A 273 -1.81 16.89 -8.92
N GLY A 274 -0.61 16.32 -8.96
CA GLY A 274 -0.43 14.87 -9.05
C GLY A 274 -1.00 14.13 -7.85
N ILE A 275 -0.72 14.60 -6.63
CA ILE A 275 -1.25 14.02 -5.39
C ILE A 275 -2.78 14.01 -5.43
N ARG A 276 -3.39 15.16 -5.76
CA ARG A 276 -4.84 15.30 -5.86
C ARG A 276 -5.42 14.32 -6.87
N LYS A 277 -4.90 14.29 -8.10
CA LYS A 277 -5.44 13.45 -9.19
C LYS A 277 -5.25 11.96 -8.92
N CYS A 278 -4.10 11.54 -8.40
CA CYS A 278 -3.86 10.15 -8.02
C CYS A 278 -4.76 9.69 -6.87
N MET A 279 -5.00 10.57 -5.88
CA MET A 279 -5.92 10.30 -4.78
C MET A 279 -7.37 10.18 -5.26
N GLU A 280 -7.86 11.15 -6.04
CA GLU A 280 -9.20 11.14 -6.64
C GLU A 280 -9.41 9.90 -7.51
N TYR A 281 -8.42 9.56 -8.34
CA TYR A 281 -8.44 8.38 -9.18
C TYR A 281 -8.56 7.09 -8.38
N SER A 282 -7.74 6.95 -7.33
CA SER A 282 -7.76 5.75 -6.49
C SER A 282 -9.10 5.60 -5.75
N MET A 283 -9.63 6.69 -5.21
CA MET A 283 -10.95 6.70 -4.59
C MET A 283 -12.06 6.31 -5.60
N GLU A 284 -11.95 6.76 -6.85
CA GLU A 284 -12.90 6.38 -7.91
C GLU A 284 -12.83 4.89 -8.25
N VAL A 285 -11.62 4.35 -8.41
CA VAL A 285 -11.37 2.95 -8.81
C VAL A 285 -11.84 1.98 -7.73
N PHE A 286 -11.50 2.24 -6.47
CA PHE A 286 -11.85 1.37 -5.36
C PHE A 286 -13.21 1.68 -4.74
N ASN A 287 -13.84 2.80 -5.15
CA ASN A 287 -15.11 3.28 -4.62
C ASN A 287 -15.10 3.36 -3.09
N CYS A 288 -14.01 3.87 -2.53
CA CYS A 288 -13.82 4.10 -1.11
C CYS A 288 -13.04 5.40 -0.90
N GLU A 289 -13.21 6.00 0.27
CA GLU A 289 -12.54 7.25 0.64
C GLU A 289 -11.16 6.96 1.23
N VAL A 290 -10.23 7.91 1.11
CA VAL A 290 -8.96 7.84 1.85
C VAL A 290 -9.25 8.15 3.32
N MET A 291 -9.04 7.17 4.20
CA MET A 291 -9.41 7.26 5.61
C MET A 291 -8.21 7.36 6.55
N ASN A 292 -7.01 7.04 6.06
CA ASN A 292 -5.79 6.99 6.87
C ASN A 292 -4.70 7.87 6.27
N PHE A 293 -3.98 8.60 7.11
CA PHE A 293 -2.98 9.56 6.67
C PHE A 293 -1.70 9.40 7.46
N THR A 294 -0.58 9.36 6.74
CA THR A 294 0.76 9.41 7.30
C THR A 294 1.50 10.56 6.63
N ILE A 295 1.92 11.54 7.41
CA ILE A 295 2.64 12.71 6.95
C ILE A 295 4.06 12.62 7.52
N SER A 296 5.04 12.49 6.64
CA SER A 296 6.43 12.32 7.01
C SER A 296 7.04 13.62 7.59
N SER A 297 8.17 13.50 8.29
CA SER A 297 8.87 14.63 8.90
C SER A 297 9.43 15.65 7.90
N ASP A 298 9.61 15.21 6.66
CA ASP A 298 10.15 15.97 5.53
C ASP A 298 9.07 16.52 4.60
N ALA A 299 7.77 16.26 4.85
CA ALA A 299 6.68 16.82 4.06
C ALA A 299 6.68 18.35 4.08
N LYS A 300 6.40 18.97 2.93
CA LYS A 300 6.41 20.43 2.77
C LYS A 300 5.21 21.04 3.48
N SER A 301 5.42 22.17 4.16
CA SER A 301 4.36 22.90 4.87
C SER A 301 3.17 23.26 3.98
N SER A 302 3.43 23.65 2.72
CA SER A 302 2.39 23.92 1.71
C SER A 302 1.47 22.73 1.44
N ASP A 303 2.04 21.52 1.44
CA ASP A 303 1.31 20.31 1.08
C ASP A 303 0.50 19.80 2.26
N ILE A 304 1.01 19.97 3.47
CA ILE A 304 0.29 19.73 4.71
C ILE A 304 -0.91 20.71 4.81
N HIS A 305 -0.68 22.00 4.55
CA HIS A 305 -1.73 23.00 4.51
C HIS A 305 -2.84 22.62 3.53
N TRP A 306 -2.47 22.29 2.28
CA TRP A 306 -3.43 21.82 1.28
C TRP A 306 -4.20 20.57 1.74
N LEU A 307 -3.51 19.59 2.33
CA LEU A 307 -4.13 18.35 2.79
C LEU A 307 -5.17 18.62 3.89
N PHE A 308 -4.87 19.51 4.83
CA PHE A 308 -5.82 19.88 5.89
C PHE A 308 -7.04 20.63 5.32
N GLN A 309 -6.84 21.55 4.37
CA GLN A 309 -7.96 22.20 3.68
C GLN A 309 -8.81 21.17 2.92
N TRP A 310 -8.17 20.23 2.23
CA TRP A 310 -8.86 19.15 1.54
C TRP A 310 -9.67 18.30 2.53
N MET A 311 -9.08 17.86 3.65
CA MET A 311 -9.77 17.08 4.69
C MET A 311 -10.97 17.82 5.27
N ALA A 312 -10.80 19.09 5.64
CA ALA A 312 -11.87 19.91 6.22
C ALA A 312 -13.00 20.17 5.23
N SER A 313 -12.73 20.16 3.92
CA SER A 313 -13.77 20.25 2.89
C SER A 313 -14.61 18.97 2.76
N ARG A 314 -14.18 17.85 3.38
CA ARG A 314 -14.92 16.59 3.40
C ARG A 314 -15.87 16.58 4.60
N ASN A 315 -17.10 16.12 4.39
CA ASN A 315 -18.01 15.78 5.48
C ASN A 315 -17.76 14.33 5.95
N THR A 316 -16.51 14.03 6.32
CA THR A 316 -16.04 12.68 6.63
C THR A 316 -15.33 12.68 7.98
N VAL A 317 -15.60 11.66 8.79
CA VAL A 317 -14.78 11.36 9.98
C VAL A 317 -13.73 10.36 9.55
N PHE A 318 -12.46 10.77 9.56
CA PHE A 318 -11.36 9.93 9.14
C PHE A 318 -11.00 8.91 10.21
N SER A 319 -10.25 7.87 9.86
CA SER A 319 -9.91 6.81 10.80
C SER A 319 -8.62 7.13 11.56
N THR A 320 -7.53 7.35 10.82
CA THR A 320 -6.20 7.50 11.42
C THR A 320 -5.41 8.65 10.81
N CYS A 321 -4.67 9.38 11.66
CA CYS A 321 -3.67 10.35 11.21
C CYS A 321 -2.39 10.26 12.06
N SER A 322 -1.26 10.22 11.39
CA SER A 322 0.08 10.25 11.97
C SER A 322 0.90 11.33 11.29
N PHE A 323 1.43 12.30 12.04
CA PHE A 323 2.23 13.38 11.44
C PHE A 323 3.29 13.96 12.38
N TYR A 324 4.29 14.59 11.79
CA TYR A 324 5.29 15.38 12.53
C TYR A 324 4.90 16.86 12.54
N SER A 325 4.77 17.45 13.72
CA SER A 325 4.34 18.85 13.87
C SER A 325 5.43 19.88 13.54
N ASN A 326 6.68 19.47 13.31
CA ASN A 326 7.80 20.39 13.05
C ASN A 326 7.59 21.30 11.84
N GLN A 327 6.94 20.78 10.79
CA GLN A 327 6.71 21.52 9.54
C GLN A 327 5.32 22.16 9.47
N VAL A 328 4.52 22.04 10.55
CA VAL A 328 3.14 22.50 10.60
C VAL A 328 3.07 23.84 11.32
N THR A 329 2.42 24.82 10.69
CA THR A 329 2.23 26.15 11.29
C THR A 329 1.29 26.08 12.49
N SER A 330 1.32 27.10 13.35
CA SER A 330 0.41 27.16 14.51
C SER A 330 -1.04 27.30 14.06
N GLU A 331 -1.25 28.04 12.97
CA GLU A 331 -2.53 28.26 12.31
C GLU A 331 -3.08 26.94 11.77
N ASP A 332 -2.28 26.16 11.05
CA ASP A 332 -2.70 24.87 10.48
C ASP A 332 -2.99 23.81 11.54
N LEU A 333 -2.21 23.77 12.62
CA LEU A 333 -2.49 22.89 13.76
C LEU A 333 -3.83 23.24 14.41
N ASN A 334 -4.07 24.52 14.68
CA ASN A 334 -5.33 24.97 15.26
C ASN A 334 -6.51 24.72 14.30
N PHE A 335 -6.32 24.96 13.01
CA PHE A 335 -7.31 24.66 11.98
C PHE A 335 -7.66 23.17 11.95
N MET A 336 -6.66 22.29 11.96
CA MET A 336 -6.88 20.84 11.98
C MET A 336 -7.66 20.40 13.22
N PHE A 337 -7.25 20.87 14.41
CA PHE A 337 -7.92 20.53 15.67
C PHE A 337 -9.36 21.05 15.80
N GLN A 338 -9.77 22.01 14.96
CA GLN A 338 -11.12 22.57 14.98
C GLN A 338 -12.02 21.96 13.90
N ASN A 339 -11.46 21.62 12.75
CA ASN A 339 -12.24 21.32 11.55
C ASN A 339 -12.18 19.84 11.12
N ILE A 340 -11.21 19.07 11.62
CA ILE A 340 -10.97 17.69 11.18
C ILE A 340 -11.22 16.73 12.35
N ARG A 341 -11.84 15.59 12.07
CA ARG A 341 -12.20 14.57 13.07
C ARG A 341 -11.60 13.21 12.73
N PHE A 342 -11.09 12.52 13.75
CA PHE A 342 -10.58 11.16 13.66
C PHE A 342 -11.24 10.27 14.71
N ASP A 343 -11.69 9.06 14.34
CA ASP A 343 -12.40 8.15 15.24
C ASP A 343 -11.55 7.02 15.83
N SER A 344 -10.39 6.70 15.24
CA SER A 344 -9.55 5.59 15.68
C SER A 344 -8.26 6.08 16.33
N THR A 345 -7.30 6.55 15.54
CA THR A 345 -5.93 6.79 16.02
C THR A 345 -5.40 8.15 15.59
N VAL A 346 -4.79 8.88 16.53
CA VAL A 346 -4.03 10.09 16.24
C VAL A 346 -2.65 10.02 16.88
N SER A 347 -1.61 10.20 16.06
CA SER A 347 -0.21 10.25 16.49
C SER A 347 0.44 11.57 16.04
N ILE A 348 0.91 12.36 16.99
CA ILE A 348 1.56 13.66 16.78
C ILE A 348 3.00 13.58 17.26
N TYR A 349 3.93 13.54 16.32
CA TYR A 349 5.37 13.46 16.56
C TYR A 349 6.05 14.81 16.43
N GLY A 350 7.27 14.88 16.93
CA GLY A 350 8.05 16.10 16.85
C GLY A 350 7.51 17.23 17.72
N SER A 351 8.08 18.43 17.56
CA SER A 351 7.72 19.61 18.38
C SER A 351 6.98 20.64 17.53
N PRO A 352 5.81 21.13 17.98
CA PRO A 352 5.26 22.37 17.42
C PRO A 352 6.16 23.55 17.83
N PRO A 353 5.92 24.76 17.27
CA PRO A 353 6.66 25.96 17.67
C PRO A 353 6.67 26.14 19.19
N ASN A 354 7.81 26.54 19.79
CA ASN A 354 7.99 26.56 21.26
C ASN A 354 6.95 27.40 22.04
N ASN A 355 6.40 28.42 21.39
CA ASN A 355 5.37 29.31 21.92
C ASN A 355 3.95 28.91 21.51
N TYR A 356 3.76 27.74 20.89
CA TYR A 356 2.48 27.27 20.41
C TYR A 356 1.45 27.25 21.55
N ARG A 357 0.31 27.88 21.28
CA ARG A 357 -0.86 27.89 22.16
C ARG A 357 -2.04 27.35 21.37
N ARG A 358 -2.50 26.18 21.78
CA ARG A 358 -3.68 25.56 21.18
C ARG A 358 -4.95 26.33 21.53
N THR A 359 -5.76 26.59 20.51
CA THR A 359 -7.13 27.06 20.69
C THR A 359 -8.00 25.94 21.27
N PRO A 360 -8.86 26.20 22.27
CA PRO A 360 -9.70 25.17 22.86
C PRO A 360 -10.48 24.37 21.80
N SER A 361 -10.38 23.04 21.86
CA SER A 361 -11.17 22.14 21.03
C SER A 361 -11.35 20.78 21.71
N LEU A 362 -12.30 19.98 21.25
CA LEU A 362 -12.53 18.62 21.71
C LEU A 362 -11.86 17.57 20.79
N PHE A 363 -10.85 17.98 20.01
CA PHE A 363 -10.21 17.12 19.02
C PHE A 363 -9.81 15.73 19.57
N LEU A 364 -9.13 15.70 20.74
CA LEU A 364 -8.63 14.48 21.35
C LEU A 364 -9.72 13.61 22.03
N SER A 365 -10.98 14.06 22.09
CA SER A 365 -12.07 13.26 22.66
C SER A 365 -12.71 12.30 21.65
N HIS A 366 -12.36 12.41 20.37
CA HIS A 366 -12.95 11.61 19.29
C HIS A 366 -12.24 10.27 19.04
N PRO A 367 -10.89 10.18 19.09
CA PRO A 367 -10.19 8.92 18.87
C PRO A 367 -10.57 7.88 19.92
N THR A 368 -10.87 6.66 19.48
CA THR A 368 -11.32 5.55 20.34
C THR A 368 -10.25 4.48 20.54
N LYS A 369 -9.25 4.41 19.66
CA LYS A 369 -8.20 3.39 19.71
C LYS A 369 -6.94 3.93 20.38
N ARG A 370 -6.31 4.96 19.82
CA ARG A 370 -5.02 5.45 20.32
C ARG A 370 -4.83 6.95 20.16
N VAL A 371 -4.29 7.58 21.21
CA VAL A 371 -3.79 8.96 21.18
C VAL A 371 -2.32 8.95 21.59
N GLU A 372 -1.46 9.41 20.70
CA GLU A 372 -0.03 9.56 20.96
C GLU A 372 0.43 10.99 20.66
N VAL A 373 1.09 11.63 21.63
CA VAL A 373 1.64 12.97 21.49
C VAL A 373 3.06 12.98 22.06
N GLN A 374 4.05 13.27 21.21
CA GLN A 374 5.46 13.30 21.60
C GLN A 374 5.83 14.58 22.37
N GLU A 375 5.43 15.76 21.88
CA GLU A 375 5.68 17.04 22.53
C GLU A 375 4.35 17.66 22.99
N GLY A 376 3.83 17.16 24.11
CA GLY A 376 2.54 17.53 24.66
C GLY A 376 2.55 18.75 25.58
N PHE A 377 3.52 19.67 25.48
CA PHE A 377 3.62 20.81 26.41
C PHE A 377 2.43 21.78 26.34
N TRP A 378 1.66 21.74 25.24
CA TRP A 378 0.47 22.54 24.98
C TRP A 378 -0.83 21.88 25.48
N LEU A 379 -0.77 20.62 25.92
CA LEU A 379 -1.91 19.91 26.49
C LEU A 379 -2.28 20.48 27.85
N LYS A 380 -3.57 20.49 28.12
CA LYS A 380 -4.17 20.94 29.39
C LYS A 380 -4.89 19.78 30.06
N LYS A 381 -5.15 19.92 31.36
CA LYS A 381 -5.91 18.92 32.14
C LYS A 381 -7.23 18.51 31.48
N ILE A 382 -7.95 19.47 30.89
CA ILE A 382 -9.22 19.21 30.20
C ILE A 382 -9.07 18.23 29.03
N ASP A 383 -7.91 18.24 28.35
CA ASP A 383 -7.65 17.32 27.26
C ASP A 383 -7.60 15.88 27.79
N LEU A 384 -6.93 15.65 28.93
CA LEU A 384 -6.86 14.34 29.57
C LEU A 384 -8.23 13.85 30.03
N LEU A 385 -9.02 14.72 30.66
CA LEU A 385 -10.37 14.38 31.09
C LEU A 385 -11.30 14.05 29.93
N SER A 386 -11.01 14.57 28.73
CA SER A 386 -11.79 14.32 27.52
C SER A 386 -11.38 13.06 26.76
N LEU A 387 -10.23 12.45 27.09
CA LEU A 387 -9.76 11.24 26.40
C LEU A 387 -10.74 10.09 26.61
N ASN A 388 -11.05 9.40 25.52
CA ASN A 388 -11.89 8.20 25.54
C ASN A 388 -11.37 7.14 24.57
N CYS A 389 -10.05 6.96 24.52
CA CYS A 389 -9.38 5.93 23.72
C CYS A 389 -8.88 4.76 24.58
N SER A 390 -8.61 3.62 23.93
CA SER A 390 -8.02 2.46 24.60
C SER A 390 -6.55 2.62 24.97
N GLU A 391 -5.78 3.35 24.16
CA GLU A 391 -4.35 3.55 24.34
C GLU A 391 -3.99 5.04 24.40
N VAL A 392 -3.18 5.42 25.38
CA VAL A 392 -2.69 6.80 25.54
C VAL A 392 -1.18 6.81 25.73
N LEU A 393 -0.48 7.63 24.95
CA LEU A 393 0.95 7.88 25.14
C LEU A 393 1.23 9.39 25.06
N LEU A 394 1.45 10.02 26.22
CA LEU A 394 1.70 11.45 26.31
C LEU A 394 3.10 11.73 26.86
N LYS A 395 3.95 12.30 26.01
CA LYS A 395 5.33 12.67 26.32
C LYS A 395 5.48 14.19 26.46
N ASN A 396 6.50 14.61 27.21
CA ASN A 396 6.91 16.00 27.38
C ASN A 396 5.78 16.99 27.71
N THR A 397 4.84 16.56 28.56
CA THR A 397 3.69 17.38 28.95
C THR A 397 4.06 18.40 30.05
N ARG A 398 3.19 19.39 30.26
CA ARG A 398 3.24 20.27 31.46
C ARG A 398 2.35 19.77 32.60
N LEU A 399 1.66 18.65 32.39
CA LEU A 399 0.67 18.09 33.29
C LEU A 399 1.37 17.50 34.50
N SER A 400 0.73 17.59 35.65
CA SER A 400 1.29 17.16 36.93
C SER A 400 0.63 15.90 37.49
N PHE A 401 1.22 15.32 38.53
CA PHE A 401 0.53 14.28 39.31
C PHE A 401 -0.81 14.75 39.89
N LYS A 402 -0.98 16.05 40.19
CA LYS A 402 -2.28 16.62 40.59
C LYS A 402 -3.30 16.62 39.45
N ASP A 403 -2.86 16.92 38.22
CA ASP A 403 -3.74 16.85 37.05
C ASP A 403 -4.17 15.40 36.78
N MET A 404 -3.24 14.46 36.91
CA MET A 404 -3.55 13.03 36.79
C MET A 404 -4.44 12.52 37.93
N ASN A 405 -4.24 12.97 39.17
CA ASN A 405 -5.15 12.65 40.28
C ASN A 405 -6.61 13.03 39.96
N CYS A 406 -6.85 14.20 39.34
CA CYS A 406 -8.19 14.56 38.87
C CYS A 406 -8.75 13.53 37.87
N VAL A 407 -7.93 13.07 36.92
CA VAL A 407 -8.33 12.05 35.93
C VAL A 407 -8.67 10.74 36.63
N LEU A 408 -7.84 10.30 37.59
CA LEU A 408 -8.06 9.07 38.33
C LEU A 408 -9.34 9.11 39.18
N ARG A 409 -9.66 10.25 39.81
CA ARG A 409 -10.93 10.42 40.55
C ARG A 409 -12.14 10.31 39.63
N GLU A 410 -12.10 10.96 38.47
CA GLU A 410 -13.18 10.87 37.48
C GLU A 410 -13.27 9.47 36.84
N TRP A 411 -12.14 8.80 36.64
CA TRP A 411 -12.09 7.42 36.18
C TRP A 411 -12.68 6.45 37.23
N GLN A 412 -12.38 6.64 38.52
CA GLN A 412 -12.87 5.81 39.63
C GLN A 412 -14.40 5.79 39.73
N VAL A 413 -15.06 6.89 39.38
CA VAL A 413 -16.52 6.99 39.31
C VAL A 413 -17.11 6.72 37.92
N GLY A 414 -16.28 6.31 36.96
CA GLY A 414 -16.70 5.95 35.60
C GLY A 414 -17.05 7.13 34.69
N LYS A 415 -16.60 8.35 35.00
CA LYS A 415 -16.95 9.57 34.22
C LYS A 415 -15.95 9.91 33.12
N ALA A 416 -14.67 9.57 33.29
CA ALA A 416 -13.60 9.87 32.32
C ALA A 416 -12.82 8.61 31.91
N CYS A 417 -12.22 8.64 30.71
CA CYS A 417 -11.31 7.61 30.20
C CYS A 417 -11.87 6.18 30.30
N GLN A 418 -13.16 5.98 30.07
CA GLN A 418 -13.83 4.70 30.33
C GLN A 418 -13.31 3.55 29.45
N ARG A 419 -12.87 3.87 28.22
CA ARG A 419 -12.29 2.92 27.26
C ARG A 419 -10.82 2.62 27.51
N MET A 420 -10.15 3.36 28.40
CA MET A 420 -8.71 3.26 28.59
C MET A 420 -8.31 1.87 29.10
N LYS A 421 -7.41 1.24 28.36
CA LYS A 421 -6.82 -0.07 28.66
C LYS A 421 -5.34 0.09 29.04
N PHE A 422 -4.63 0.96 28.31
CA PHE A 422 -3.20 1.18 28.48
C PHE A 422 -2.85 2.66 28.37
N GLY A 423 -2.02 3.16 29.29
CA GLY A 423 -1.60 4.56 29.31
C GLY A 423 -0.16 4.74 29.78
N ILE A 424 0.61 5.58 29.07
CA ILE A 424 1.93 6.04 29.49
C ILE A 424 1.93 7.57 29.51
N PHE A 425 2.32 8.14 30.66
CA PHE A 425 2.24 9.57 30.92
C PHE A 425 3.54 10.10 31.50
N TYR A 426 4.21 10.99 30.77
CA TYR A 426 5.36 11.75 31.26
C TYR A 426 4.87 13.05 31.88
N LEU A 427 4.75 13.05 33.22
CA LEU A 427 4.18 14.12 34.02
C LEU A 427 5.27 14.92 34.76
N LYS A 428 4.98 16.19 35.05
CA LYS A 428 5.74 17.06 35.95
C LYS A 428 5.36 16.79 37.41
N ASN A 429 6.25 17.12 38.35
CA ASN A 429 6.07 16.87 39.79
C ASN A 429 5.99 15.38 40.14
N GLN A 430 7.05 14.87 40.77
CA GLN A 430 7.25 13.44 41.00
C GLN A 430 6.87 12.98 42.40
N ASN A 431 6.25 13.83 43.25
CA ASN A 431 5.83 13.38 44.58
C ASN A 431 4.61 12.44 44.46
N PRO A 432 4.78 11.11 44.64
CA PRO A 432 3.71 10.14 44.39
C PRO A 432 2.50 10.35 45.30
N ASN A 433 2.68 10.99 46.46
CA ASN A 433 1.59 11.29 47.39
C ASN A 433 0.52 12.19 46.74
N HIS A 434 0.91 13.08 45.82
CA HIS A 434 -0.05 13.93 45.11
C HIS A 434 -0.88 13.17 44.07
N LEU A 435 -0.40 12.01 43.59
CA LEU A 435 -1.11 11.23 42.58
C LEU A 435 -2.31 10.49 43.17
N PHE A 436 -2.16 9.97 44.40
CA PHE A 436 -3.17 9.15 45.08
C PHE A 436 -3.89 9.88 46.22
N GLU A 437 -3.70 11.19 46.35
CA GLU A 437 -4.37 11.98 47.38
C GLU A 437 -5.90 11.81 47.27
N GLY A 438 -6.52 11.32 48.35
CA GLY A 438 -7.96 11.05 48.41
C GLY A 438 -8.44 9.88 47.56
N ILE A 439 -7.55 9.00 47.08
CA ILE A 439 -7.86 7.77 46.35
C ILE A 439 -7.40 6.58 47.18
N GLU A 440 -8.30 5.64 47.44
CA GLU A 440 -7.94 4.37 48.05
C GLU A 440 -7.11 3.52 47.06
N VAL A 441 -5.89 3.15 47.47
CA VAL A 441 -4.96 2.37 46.65
C VAL A 441 -4.45 1.16 47.41
N ILE A 442 -4.34 0.03 46.72
CA ILE A 442 -3.76 -1.21 47.26
C ILE A 442 -2.37 -1.37 46.65
N LYS A 443 -1.33 -1.40 47.50
CA LYS A 443 0.03 -1.61 47.02
C LYS A 443 0.23 -3.06 46.59
N VAL A 444 0.73 -3.25 45.38
CA VAL A 444 1.06 -4.56 44.81
C VAL A 444 2.46 -4.95 45.29
N PRO A 445 2.65 -6.15 45.88
CA PRO A 445 3.96 -6.62 46.32
C PRO A 445 4.98 -6.67 45.18
N LYS A 446 6.26 -6.46 45.49
CA LYS A 446 7.33 -6.41 44.47
C LYS A 446 7.57 -7.74 43.78
N GLU A 447 7.28 -8.82 44.49
CA GLU A 447 7.42 -10.20 44.05
C GLU A 447 6.27 -10.60 43.11
N THR A 448 5.20 -9.81 43.04
CA THR A 448 4.05 -10.08 42.18
C THR A 448 4.33 -9.56 40.77
N VAL A 449 4.30 -10.48 39.80
CA VAL A 449 4.40 -10.18 38.37
C VAL A 449 3.08 -10.57 37.71
N ARG A 450 2.40 -9.59 37.09
CA ARG A 450 1.18 -9.83 36.30
C ARG A 450 1.48 -9.58 34.83
N MET A 451 1.16 -10.53 33.97
CA MET A 451 1.28 -10.34 32.53
C MET A 451 0.04 -9.60 32.01
N TYR A 452 0.26 -8.48 31.35
CA TYR A 452 -0.79 -7.69 30.71
C TYR A 452 -0.72 -7.87 29.20
N GLN A 453 -1.77 -8.41 28.58
CA GLN A 453 -1.81 -8.52 27.13
C GLN A 453 -2.12 -7.16 26.49
N LEU A 454 -1.17 -6.58 25.74
CA LEU A 454 -1.37 -5.34 24.99
C LEU A 454 -2.21 -5.59 23.73
N ASN A 455 -1.90 -6.67 23.01
CA ASN A 455 -2.55 -7.09 21.77
C ASN A 455 -2.27 -8.57 21.52
N SER A 456 -2.77 -9.15 20.42
CA SER A 456 -2.58 -10.59 20.11
C SER A 456 -1.13 -11.10 20.06
N LYS A 457 -0.12 -10.22 19.98
CA LYS A 457 1.30 -10.58 19.81
C LYS A 457 2.19 -10.09 20.95
N GLU A 458 1.74 -9.11 21.73
CA GLU A 458 2.57 -8.42 22.72
C GLU A 458 1.94 -8.45 24.12
N SER A 459 2.79 -8.75 25.10
CA SER A 459 2.44 -8.73 26.52
C SER A 459 3.49 -7.97 27.31
N VAL A 460 3.08 -7.20 28.32
CA VAL A 460 3.97 -6.46 29.21
C VAL A 460 3.91 -7.07 30.60
N ALA A 461 5.06 -7.35 31.20
CA ALA A 461 5.16 -7.70 32.60
C ALA A 461 4.93 -6.46 33.47
N VAL A 462 3.89 -6.49 34.28
CA VAL A 462 3.57 -5.47 35.29
C VAL A 462 4.09 -5.99 36.62
N ILE A 463 5.24 -5.44 37.02
CA ILE A 463 5.89 -5.72 38.29
C ILE A 463 5.53 -4.56 39.23
N GLU A 464 5.18 -4.88 40.48
CA GLU A 464 4.80 -3.89 41.51
C GLU A 464 3.72 -2.88 41.07
N GLY A 465 3.49 -1.85 41.88
CA GLY A 465 2.56 -0.76 41.58
C GLY A 465 1.45 -0.58 42.60
N PHE A 466 0.41 0.15 42.19
CA PHE A 466 -0.72 0.53 43.03
C PHE A 466 -2.02 0.25 42.29
N ASP A 467 -2.84 -0.63 42.85
CA ASP A 467 -4.15 -0.96 42.32
C ASP A 467 -5.18 0.07 42.79
N ILE A 468 -5.93 0.61 41.83
CA ILE A 468 -7.08 1.49 42.02
C ILE A 468 -8.31 0.73 41.55
N ARG A 469 -9.34 0.65 42.39
CA ARG A 469 -10.62 0.04 42.03
C ARG A 469 -11.62 1.11 41.61
N ARG A 470 -12.21 0.94 40.42
CA ARG A 470 -13.36 1.69 39.91
C ARG A 470 -14.66 1.16 40.52
N ASN A 471 -15.69 2.00 40.60
CA ASN A 471 -16.98 1.67 41.24
C ASN A 471 -17.69 0.45 40.66
N ASP A 472 -17.42 0.10 39.40
CA ASP A 472 -17.96 -1.09 38.74
C ASP A 472 -17.11 -2.37 38.94
N GLY A 473 -16.07 -2.28 39.78
CA GLY A 473 -15.17 -3.40 40.09
C GLY A 473 -13.95 -3.52 39.17
N VAL A 474 -13.87 -2.74 38.09
CA VAL A 474 -12.69 -2.69 37.22
C VAL A 474 -11.48 -2.20 38.00
N ILE A 475 -10.33 -2.84 37.81
CA ILE A 475 -9.09 -2.52 38.52
C ILE A 475 -8.11 -1.90 37.54
N ALA A 476 -7.44 -0.83 37.92
CA ALA A 476 -6.28 -0.31 37.21
C ALA A 476 -5.03 -0.42 38.08
N THR A 477 -3.90 -0.79 37.49
CA THR A 477 -2.60 -0.79 38.16
C THR A 477 -1.76 0.36 37.65
N MET A 478 -1.28 1.16 38.59
CA MET A 478 -0.38 2.28 38.36
C MET A 478 1.05 1.90 38.72
N SER A 479 1.98 1.99 37.77
CA SER A 479 3.40 1.67 37.96
C SER A 479 4.27 2.88 37.61
N PHE A 480 5.38 3.05 38.34
CA PHE A 480 6.32 4.16 38.15
C PHE A 480 7.61 3.63 37.55
N PHE A 481 8.04 4.22 36.44
CA PHE A 481 9.26 3.80 35.77
C PHE A 481 10.27 4.95 35.71
N HIS A 482 11.51 4.60 36.01
CA HIS A 482 12.68 5.44 35.75
C HIS A 482 13.46 4.80 34.59
N GLU A 483 13.39 5.37 33.39
CA GLU A 483 14.21 4.91 32.28
C GLU A 483 15.69 5.23 32.57
N THR A 484 16.55 4.22 32.62
CA THR A 484 17.99 4.36 32.92
C THR A 484 18.75 5.27 31.95
N ASN A 485 18.18 5.53 30.75
CA ASN A 485 18.77 6.37 29.69
C ASN A 485 17.96 7.63 29.35
N ARG A 486 16.87 7.95 30.09
CA ARG A 486 16.11 9.21 29.89
C ARG A 486 15.96 9.96 31.20
N THR A 487 16.00 11.29 31.13
CA THR A 487 16.02 12.19 32.29
C THR A 487 14.67 12.36 33.00
N ARG A 488 13.59 11.68 32.57
CA ARG A 488 12.25 11.88 33.16
C ARG A 488 11.54 10.55 33.43
N PRO A 489 11.13 10.28 34.67
CA PRO A 489 10.25 9.15 34.98
C PRO A 489 8.88 9.34 34.33
N PHE A 490 8.21 8.23 34.11
CA PHE A 490 6.84 8.20 33.61
C PHE A 490 5.97 7.30 34.48
N VAL A 491 4.66 7.53 34.35
CA VAL A 491 3.64 6.72 35.00
C VAL A 491 2.99 5.85 33.93
N GLN A 492 2.91 4.55 34.20
CA GLN A 492 2.14 3.60 33.42
C GLN A 492 0.83 3.27 34.13
N MET A 493 -0.26 3.20 33.38
CA MET A 493 -1.55 2.71 33.82
C MET A 493 -1.97 1.53 32.94
N VAL A 494 -2.33 0.41 33.56
CA VAL A 494 -2.95 -0.74 32.89
C VAL A 494 -4.32 -1.00 33.52
N VAL A 495 -5.33 -1.38 32.74
CA VAL A 495 -6.69 -1.62 33.23
C VAL A 495 -7.11 -3.06 32.99
N TRP A 496 -7.58 -3.73 34.04
CA TRP A 496 -7.94 -5.16 34.07
C TRP A 496 -9.46 -5.36 33.96
N PRO A 497 -9.94 -6.47 33.35
CA PRO A 497 -9.15 -7.51 32.68
C PRO A 497 -8.42 -6.99 31.45
N ASP A 498 -7.37 -7.68 31.05
CA ASP A 498 -6.57 -7.38 29.87
C ASP A 498 -7.39 -7.57 28.58
N PHE A 499 -6.74 -7.54 27.42
CA PHE A 499 -7.42 -7.55 26.12
C PHE A 499 -8.29 -8.82 25.91
N SER A 500 -9.54 -8.81 26.38
CA SER A 500 -10.55 -9.78 25.99
C SER A 500 -10.96 -9.48 24.56
N PHE A 501 -10.90 -10.48 23.67
CA PHE A 501 -11.34 -10.39 22.28
C PHE A 501 -12.78 -9.87 22.19
N GLU A 502 -12.97 -8.57 22.03
CA GLU A 502 -14.17 -8.06 21.38
C GLU A 502 -14.02 -8.47 19.92
N GLN A 503 -14.76 -9.51 19.53
CA GLN A 503 -14.91 -9.90 18.13
C GLN A 503 -15.51 -8.71 17.38
N GLU A 504 -14.66 -7.95 16.68
CA GLU A 504 -15.10 -6.99 15.67
C GLU A 504 -15.80 -7.76 14.54
N ASN A 505 -17.12 -7.66 14.49
CA ASN A 505 -17.97 -8.04 13.34
C ASN A 505 -17.97 -6.94 12.28
#